data_AF-A0A0C3A9P9-F1
#
_entry.id   AF-A0A0C3A9P9-F1
#
_cell.length_a   1.000
_cell.length_b   1.000
_cell.length_c   1.000
_cell.angle_alpha   90.00
_cell.angle_beta   90.00
_cell.angle_gamma   90.00
#
_symmetry.space_group_name_H-M   'P 1'
#
loop_
_entity.id
_entity.type
_entity.pdbx_description
1 polymer ?
#
loop_
_entity_poly.entity_id
_entity_poly.type
_entity_poly.pdbx_seq_one_letter_code
_entity_poly.pdbx_strand_id
1 'polypeptide(L)' 'GHEASTNVSLEEQLAIFLYTWVTGLSIRHVGERFQRSNDMISRYFRKMVAIFSSEPLYSKF' A
#
# COMPACT_ATOMS: atom_id res chain seq x y z
N GLY A 1 17.61 -11.90 7.49
CA GLY A 1 17.65 -10.45 7.21
C GLY A 1 16.50 -9.83 7.94
N HIS A 2 16.79 -8.91 8.87
CA HIS A 2 15.83 -8.34 9.81
C HIS A 2 14.80 -7.51 9.03
N GLU A 3 13.65 -8.10 8.68
CA GLU A 3 12.50 -7.32 8.25
C GLU A 3 12.05 -6.53 9.48
N ALA A 4 12.44 -5.26 9.54
CA ALA A 4 11.81 -4.29 10.42
C ALA A 4 10.36 -4.17 9.97
N SER A 5 9.52 -5.09 10.45
CA SER A 5 8.07 -5.00 10.37
C SER A 5 7.66 -3.90 11.34
N THR A 6 7.91 -2.66 10.94
CA THR A 6 7.14 -1.54 11.45
C THR A 6 5.71 -1.85 11.04
N ASN A 7 4.93 -2.47 11.92
CA ASN A 7 3.58 -2.96 11.64
C ASN A 7 2.64 -1.79 11.35
N VAL A 8 2.63 -1.33 10.10
CA VAL A 8 1.65 -0.37 9.58
C VAL A 8 0.27 -1.02 9.61
N SER A 9 -0.73 -0.33 10.14
CA SER A 9 -2.10 -0.86 10.23
C SER A 9 -2.66 -1.17 8.84
N LEU A 10 -3.62 -2.10 8.75
CA LEU A 10 -4.30 -2.38 7.47
C LEU A 10 -4.99 -1.14 6.91
N GLU A 11 -5.52 -0.28 7.78
CA GLU A 11 -6.14 1.00 7.41
C GLU A 11 -5.12 1.95 6.77
N GLU A 12 -3.92 2.09 7.34
CA GLU A 12 -2.87 2.93 6.77
C GLU A 12 -2.36 2.34 5.44
N GLN A 13 -2.24 1.01 5.32
CA GLN A 13 -1.91 0.36 4.05
C GLN A 13 -2.97 0.63 2.97
N LEU A 14 -4.25 0.59 3.33
CA LEU A 14 -5.37 0.86 2.44
C LEU A 14 -5.42 2.34 2.05
N ALA A 15 -5.16 3.24 3.01
CA ALA A 15 -5.08 4.68 2.77
C ALA A 15 -3.94 5.02 1.81
N ILE A 16 -2.75 4.41 1.97
CA ILE A 16 -1.62 4.56 1.03
C ILE A 16 -2.04 4.12 -0.37
N PHE A 17 -2.69 2.96 -0.51
CA PHE A 17 -3.14 2.44 -1.80
C PHE A 17 -4.14 3.38 -2.48
N LEU A 18 -5.23 3.74 -1.80
CA LEU A 18 -6.27 4.61 -2.34
C LEU A 18 -5.72 6.00 -2.66
N TYR A 19 -4.90 6.57 -1.77
CA TYR A 19 -4.29 7.87 -1.99
C TYR A 19 -3.40 7.88 -3.23
N THR A 20 -2.53 6.86 -3.38
CA THR A 20 -1.66 6.72 -4.55
C THR A 20 -2.47 6.55 -5.84
N TRP A 21 -3.49 5.67 -5.82
CA TRP A 21 -4.32 5.37 -6.99
C TRP A 21 -5.17 6.56 -7.45
N VAL A 22 -5.80 7.26 -6.51
CA VAL A 22 -6.72 8.38 -6.80
C VAL A 22 -5.95 9.65 -7.21
N THR A 23 -4.80 9.92 -6.57
CA THR A 23 -4.06 11.17 -6.82
C THR A 23 -3.03 11.05 -7.94
N GLY A 24 -2.61 9.84 -8.31
CA GLY A 24 -1.55 9.62 -9.30
C GLY A 24 -0.19 10.21 -8.91
N LEU A 25 0.01 10.55 -7.63
CA LEU A 25 1.26 11.15 -7.15
C LEU A 25 2.41 10.14 -7.15
N SER A 26 3.62 10.64 -7.38
CA SER A 26 4.82 9.82 -7.26
C SER A 26 5.00 9.30 -5.82
N ILE A 27 5.61 8.13 -5.69
CA ILE A 27 5.90 7.47 -4.40
C ILE A 27 6.60 8.39 -3.40
N ARG A 28 7.48 9.30 -3.86
CA ARG A 28 8.17 10.26 -2.98
C ARG A 28 7.20 11.19 -2.23
N HIS A 29 6.25 11.80 -2.94
CA HIS A 29 5.23 12.66 -2.35
C HIS A 29 4.30 11.89 -1.41
N VAL A 30 3.97 10.63 -1.75
CA VAL A 30 3.19 9.76 -0.86
C VAL A 30 3.99 9.43 0.41
N GLY A 31 5.28 9.11 0.27
CA GLY A 31 6.18 8.87 1.40
C GLY A 31 6.28 10.08 2.35
N GLU A 32 6.40 11.28 1.80
CA GLU A 32 6.37 12.54 2.56
C GLU A 32 5.05 12.71 3.32
N ARG A 33 3.91 12.45 2.68
CA ARG A 33 2.57 12.61 3.30
C ARG A 33 2.35 11.65 4.46
N PHE A 34 2.79 10.40 4.32
CA PHE A 34 2.58 9.34 5.32
C PHE A 34 3.78 9.17 6.27
N GLN A 35 4.85 9.95 6.10
CA GLN A 35 6.11 9.81 6.83
C GLN A 35 6.68 8.38 6.78
N ARG A 36 6.61 7.75 5.60
CA ARG A 36 7.13 6.40 5.35
C ARG A 36 8.20 6.44 4.26
N SER A 37 9.10 5.46 4.30
CA SER A 37 10.07 5.28 3.23
C SER A 37 9.39 4.86 1.92
N ASN A 38 10.01 5.23 0.80
CA ASN A 38 9.53 4.84 -0.54
C ASN A 38 9.39 3.31 -0.67
N ASP A 39 10.26 2.56 -0.01
CA ASP A 39 10.23 1.09 0.02
C ASP A 39 8.97 0.56 0.73
N MET A 40 8.59 1.17 1.86
CA MET A 40 7.36 0.82 2.58
C MET A 40 6.12 1.17 1.76
N ILE A 41 6.07 2.36 1.15
CA ILE A 41 4.97 2.76 0.27
C ILE A 41 4.82 1.76 -0.88
N SER A 42 5.93 1.42 -1.55
CA SER A 42 5.94 0.47 -2.67
C SER A 42 5.47 -0.93 -2.23
N ARG A 43 5.92 -1.39 -1.05
CA ARG A 43 5.52 -2.69 -0.48
C ARG A 43 4.03 -2.75 -0.22
N TYR A 44 3.45 -1.74 0.43
CA TYR A 44 2.03 -1.75 0.78
C TYR A 44 1.12 -1.53 -0.43
N PHE A 45 1.52 -0.68 -1.36
CA PHE A 45 0.81 -0.53 -2.63
C PHE A 45 0.73 -1.87 -3.38
N ARG A 46 1.86 -2.57 -3.56
CA ARG A 46 1.89 -3.89 -4.24
C ARG A 46 1.10 -4.94 -3.48
N LYS A 47 1.15 -4.93 -2.14
CA LYS A 47 0.36 -5.85 -1.30
C LYS A 47 -1.14 -5.64 -1.53
N MET A 48 -1.61 -4.38 -1.56
CA MET A 48 -3.03 -4.09 -1.80
C MET A 48 -3.44 -4.44 -3.23
N VAL A 49 -2.62 -4.15 -4.24
CA VAL A 49 -2.88 -4.60 -5.63
C VAL A 49 -3.03 -6.12 -5.70
N ALA A 50 -2.15 -6.88 -5.06
CA ALA A 50 -2.23 -8.34 -5.04
C ALA A 50 -3.51 -8.85 -4.36
N ILE A 51 -3.89 -8.25 -3.23
CA ILE A 51 -5.15 -8.58 -2.53
C ILE A 51 -6.35 -8.28 -3.45
N PHE A 52 -6.43 -7.08 -4.01
CA PHE A 52 -7.54 -6.66 -4.85
C PHE A 52 -7.58 -7.36 -6.22
N SER A 53 -6.47 -7.90 -6.69
CA SER A 53 -6.40 -8.69 -7.93
C SER A 53 -6.58 -10.19 -7.69
N SER A 54 -6.65 -10.62 -6.43
CA SER A 54 -6.77 -12.04 -6.11
C SER A 54 -8.21 -12.54 -6.31
N GLU A 55 -8.31 -13.75 -6.86
CA GLU A 55 -9.55 -14.47 -7.14
C GLU A 55 -10.55 -14.56 -5.95
N PRO A 56 -10.13 -14.66 -4.66
CA PRO A 56 -11.06 -14.73 -3.53
C PRO A 56 -12.04 -13.55 -3.38
N LEU A 57 -11.74 -12.38 -3.96
CA LEU A 57 -12.64 -11.23 -3.89
C LEU A 57 -13.71 -11.22 -4.98
N TYR A 58 -13.43 -11.87 -6.12
CA TYR A 58 -14.34 -11.92 -7.27
C TYR A 58 -15.04 -13.27 -7.41
N SER A 59 -14.58 -14.31 -6.70
CA SER A 59 -15.17 -15.65 -6.75
C SER A 59 -16.58 -15.76 -6.15
N LYS A 60 -17.07 -14.70 -5.48
CA LYS A 60 -18.39 -14.64 -4.85
C LYS A 60 -19.45 -13.91 -5.69
N PHE A 61 -19.07 -13.35 -6.84
CA PHE A 61 -19.96 -12.68 -7.79
C PHE A 61 -19.93 -13.38 -9.14
#